data_AF-A0A2R3IXI3-F1
#
_entry.id   AF-A0A2R3IXI3-F1
#
_cell.length_a   1.000
_cell.length_b   1.000
_cell.length_c   1.000
_cell.angle_alpha   90.00
_cell.angle_beta   90.00
_cell.angle_gamma   90.00
#
_symmetry.space_group_name_H-M   'P 1'
#
loop_
_entity.id
_entity.type
_entity.pdbx_description
1 polymer ?
#
loop_
_entity_poly.entity_id
_entity_poly.type
_entity_poly.pdbx_seq_one_letter_code
_entity_poly.pdbx_strand_id
1 'polypeptide(L)'
;MILNHKTAIELLVENIESAEFNRYTLMNLHSALAENLLPNPADEGRIRQHAVDIGKSTYRPLSTPQQIEDTLEVLLSKANQITDPFEQSFFMMVHLPYLQPFADINKRTSRLAANLPLFRANLCPLTFLDVPEQAYSRATLGVYEMTRVELLRDLYLWAYERSTQEYLAIKQDLAEPDPLRLTWRDFIKSTIREVVTHPELDPLTCIQHAVAEHVSDTEQPEVQALIVEELRRLHEGVLARYGLRPSEFTLWKSRHGN
;
A
#
# COMPACT_ATOMS: atom_id res chain seq x y z
N MET A 1 -6.44 14.66 -6.03
CA MET A 1 -5.27 14.65 -5.10
C MET A 1 -5.28 13.48 -4.12
N ILE A 2 -6.33 13.24 -3.31
CA ILE A 2 -6.39 12.06 -2.42
C ILE A 2 -6.42 10.76 -3.23
N LEU A 3 -7.28 10.71 -4.25
CA LEU A 3 -7.35 9.59 -5.21
C LEU A 3 -6.00 9.32 -5.87
N ASN A 4 -5.29 10.36 -6.33
CA ASN A 4 -3.95 10.27 -6.90
C ASN A 4 -2.95 9.60 -5.94
N HIS A 5 -2.97 9.94 -4.64
CA HIS A 5 -2.09 9.30 -3.66
C HIS A 5 -2.45 7.83 -3.45
N LYS A 6 -3.75 7.50 -3.43
CA LYS A 6 -4.20 6.12 -3.33
C LYS A 6 -3.68 5.29 -4.51
N THR A 7 -3.90 5.73 -5.75
CA THR A 7 -3.42 5.05 -6.96
C THR A 7 -1.90 4.89 -6.95
N ALA A 8 -1.17 5.93 -6.51
CA ALA A 8 0.29 5.89 -6.40
C ALA A 8 0.79 4.86 -5.35
N ILE A 9 0.06 4.69 -4.25
CA ILE A 9 0.38 3.67 -3.23
C ILE A 9 0.06 2.27 -3.77
N GLU A 10 -1.10 2.09 -4.41
CA GLU A 10 -1.49 0.81 -5.03
C GLU A 10 -0.42 0.36 -6.04
N LEU A 11 0.07 1.27 -6.89
CA LEU A 11 1.18 0.99 -7.82
C LEU A 11 2.42 0.41 -7.13
N LEU A 12 2.82 0.96 -5.97
CA LEU A 12 4.00 0.51 -5.24
C LEU A 12 3.78 -0.82 -4.50
N VAL A 13 2.57 -1.04 -3.97
CA VAL A 13 2.24 -2.23 -3.18
C VAL A 13 1.93 -3.44 -4.06
N GLU A 14 1.20 -3.26 -5.16
CA GLU A 14 0.83 -4.36 -6.07
C GLU A 14 2.05 -4.96 -6.78
N ASN A 15 3.13 -4.19 -6.93
CA ASN A 15 4.35 -4.60 -7.66
C ASN A 15 5.55 -4.83 -6.73
N ILE A 16 5.33 -4.96 -5.42
CA ILE A 16 6.37 -4.90 -4.37
C ILE A 16 7.54 -5.86 -4.57
N GLU A 17 7.29 -7.07 -5.08
CA GLU A 17 8.31 -8.10 -5.29
C GLU A 17 9.28 -7.76 -6.43
N SER A 18 8.80 -7.02 -7.44
CA SER A 18 9.58 -6.65 -8.63
C SER A 18 9.97 -5.16 -8.68
N ALA A 19 9.42 -4.35 -7.79
CA ALA A 19 9.59 -2.91 -7.83
C ALA A 19 11.00 -2.50 -7.41
N GLU A 20 11.71 -1.85 -8.33
CA GLU A 20 13.02 -1.25 -8.10
C GLU A 20 12.99 0.23 -8.41
N PHE A 21 14.04 0.95 -8.01
CA PHE A 21 14.23 2.33 -8.44
C PHE A 21 14.71 2.36 -9.89
N ASN A 22 13.77 2.36 -10.82
CA ASN A 22 14.03 2.52 -12.24
C ASN A 22 13.15 3.63 -12.83
N ARG A 23 13.43 4.00 -14.10
CA ARG A 23 12.67 5.06 -14.79
C ARG A 23 11.17 4.77 -14.80
N TYR A 24 10.80 3.53 -15.10
CA TYR A 24 9.40 3.12 -15.18
C TYR A 24 8.67 3.36 -13.86
N THR A 25 9.19 2.84 -12.74
CA THR A 25 8.60 3.00 -11.41
C THR A 25 8.44 4.49 -11.08
N LEU A 26 9.50 5.27 -11.27
CA LEU A 26 9.50 6.68 -10.88
C LEU A 26 8.57 7.55 -11.75
N MET A 27 8.57 7.33 -13.07
CA MET A 27 7.73 8.07 -14.00
C MET A 27 6.25 7.74 -13.82
N ASN A 28 5.90 6.47 -13.61
CA ASN A 28 4.51 6.08 -13.35
C ASN A 28 4.04 6.56 -11.97
N LEU A 29 4.91 6.53 -10.95
CA LEU A 29 4.61 7.12 -9.65
C LEU A 29 4.33 8.62 -9.76
N HIS A 30 5.17 9.35 -10.50
CA HIS A 30 4.94 10.77 -10.77
C HIS A 30 3.63 10.98 -11.55
N SER A 31 3.37 10.20 -12.60
CA SER A 31 2.15 10.28 -13.40
C SER A 31 0.89 10.11 -12.55
N ALA A 32 0.85 9.06 -11.72
CA ALA A 32 -0.27 8.81 -10.81
C ALA A 32 -0.48 9.97 -9.83
N LEU A 33 0.60 10.58 -9.33
CA LEU A 33 0.52 11.73 -8.43
C LEU A 33 0.14 13.03 -9.12
N ALA A 34 0.52 13.18 -10.39
CA ALA A 34 0.38 14.40 -11.17
C ALA A 34 -0.92 14.50 -11.96
N GLU A 35 -1.64 13.38 -12.09
CA GLU A 35 -2.88 13.28 -12.87
C GLU A 35 -3.82 14.47 -12.66
N ASN A 36 -4.02 15.24 -13.73
CA ASN A 36 -4.87 16.43 -13.82
C ASN A 36 -4.47 17.59 -12.87
N LEU A 37 -3.20 17.65 -12.45
CA LEU A 37 -2.68 18.71 -11.58
C LEU A 37 -1.69 19.64 -12.27
N LEU A 38 -1.12 19.24 -13.41
CA LEU A 38 -0.13 20.04 -14.13
C LEU A 38 -0.80 20.98 -15.14
N PRO A 39 -0.28 22.21 -15.34
CA PRO A 39 -0.77 23.13 -16.37
C PRO A 39 -0.68 22.55 -17.79
N ASN A 40 0.37 21.74 -18.04
CA ASN A 40 0.57 21.01 -19.27
C ASN A 40 0.47 19.50 -18.98
N PRO A 41 -0.62 18.83 -19.39
CA PRO A 41 -0.80 17.40 -19.18
C PRO A 41 0.30 16.53 -19.82
N ALA A 42 1.00 17.05 -20.84
CA ALA A 42 2.10 16.32 -21.48
C ALA A 42 3.34 16.17 -20.60
N ASP A 43 3.43 16.90 -19.48
CA ASP A 43 4.54 16.81 -18.51
C ASP A 43 4.31 15.71 -17.45
N GLU A 44 3.11 15.13 -17.38
CA GLU A 44 2.80 14.03 -16.46
C GLU A 44 3.66 12.81 -16.79
N GLY A 45 4.33 12.25 -15.78
CA GLY A 45 5.26 11.13 -15.93
C GLY A 45 6.49 11.39 -16.82
N ARG A 46 6.79 12.63 -17.22
CA ARG A 46 7.91 12.93 -18.12
C ARG A 46 8.98 13.81 -17.51
N ILE A 47 10.24 13.56 -17.89
CA ILE A 47 11.35 14.44 -17.55
C ILE A 47 11.12 15.78 -18.25
N ARG A 48 11.21 16.86 -17.47
CA ARG A 48 10.90 18.21 -17.95
C ARG A 48 11.86 18.65 -19.04
N GLN A 49 11.31 19.36 -20.02
CA GLN A 49 12.05 19.92 -21.15
C GLN A 49 12.35 21.43 -20.98
N HIS A 50 12.07 21.97 -19.80
CA HIS A 50 12.18 23.39 -19.48
C HIS A 50 12.82 23.58 -18.09
N ALA A 51 13.36 24.77 -17.85
CA ALA A 51 13.90 25.15 -16.55
C ALA A 51 12.77 25.37 -15.53
N VAL A 52 13.05 25.10 -14.27
CA VAL A 52 12.14 25.36 -13.13
C VAL A 52 12.91 26.07 -12.02
N ASP A 53 12.16 26.81 -11.23
CA ASP A 53 12.69 27.57 -10.10
C ASP A 53 12.13 27.06 -8.79
N ILE A 54 12.94 27.11 -7.73
CA ILE A 54 12.46 26.83 -6.39
C ILE A 54 12.02 28.13 -5.73
N GLY A 55 10.70 28.26 -5.52
CA GLY A 55 10.15 29.41 -4.82
C GLY A 55 10.77 29.59 -3.43
N LYS A 56 11.05 30.85 -3.07
CA LYS A 56 11.69 31.25 -1.80
C LYS A 56 13.09 30.65 -1.59
N SER A 57 13.80 30.32 -2.67
CA SER A 57 15.19 29.86 -2.62
C SER A 57 16.04 30.48 -3.73
N THR A 58 17.34 30.61 -3.50
CA THR A 58 18.31 30.98 -4.55
C THR A 58 18.83 29.77 -5.32
N TYR A 59 18.50 28.55 -4.89
CA TYR A 59 18.88 27.31 -5.55
C TYR A 59 18.29 27.22 -6.96
N ARG A 60 19.15 26.88 -7.93
CA ARG A 60 18.79 26.65 -9.33
C ARG A 60 19.08 25.19 -9.69
N PRO A 61 18.06 24.36 -9.91
CA PRO A 61 18.24 23.00 -10.40
C PRO A 61 18.88 22.96 -11.79
N LEU A 62 19.40 21.79 -12.18
CA LEU A 62 19.87 21.55 -13.55
C LEU A 62 18.79 21.93 -14.57
N SER A 63 19.14 22.66 -15.63
CA SER A 63 18.16 23.14 -16.62
C SER A 63 18.19 22.36 -17.94
N THR A 64 19.32 21.73 -18.27
CA THR A 64 19.48 20.97 -19.52
C THR A 64 18.83 19.59 -19.42
N PRO A 65 17.83 19.25 -20.26
CA PRO A 65 17.11 17.98 -20.17
C PRO A 65 18.02 16.76 -20.20
N GLN A 66 18.97 16.69 -21.14
CA GLN A 66 19.92 15.58 -21.23
C GLN A 66 20.71 15.37 -19.93
N GLN A 67 21.16 16.45 -19.28
CA GLN A 67 21.89 16.35 -18.02
C GLN A 67 21.00 15.84 -16.88
N ILE A 68 19.71 16.22 -16.88
CA ILE A 68 18.73 15.71 -15.92
C ILE A 68 18.52 14.21 -16.12
N GLU A 69 18.39 13.76 -17.37
CA GLU A 69 18.25 12.33 -17.71
C GLU A 69 19.45 11.54 -17.24
N ASP A 70 20.66 11.97 -17.62
CA ASP A 70 21.90 11.28 -17.26
C ASP A 70 22.10 11.24 -15.73
N THR A 71 21.82 12.34 -15.05
CA THR A 71 21.93 12.42 -13.58
C THR A 71 20.88 11.57 -12.89
N LEU A 72 19.68 11.45 -13.46
CA LEU A 72 18.63 10.59 -12.93
C LEU A 72 19.05 9.12 -13.01
N GLU A 73 19.66 8.68 -14.11
CA GLU A 73 20.18 7.30 -14.22
C GLU A 73 21.24 7.01 -13.15
N VAL A 74 22.16 7.96 -12.92
CA VAL A 74 23.17 7.83 -11.86
C VAL A 74 22.52 7.77 -10.48
N LEU A 75 21.50 8.61 -10.22
CA LEU A 75 20.76 8.62 -8.97
C LEU A 75 20.07 7.27 -8.73
N LEU A 76 19.34 6.76 -9.71
CA LEU A 76 18.63 5.49 -9.62
C LEU A 76 19.59 4.31 -9.43
N SER A 77 20.70 4.29 -10.18
CA SER A 77 21.76 3.28 -10.02
C SER A 77 22.36 3.28 -8.62
N LYS A 78 22.63 4.47 -8.04
CA LYS A 78 23.12 4.60 -6.66
C LYS A 78 22.07 4.15 -5.66
N ALA A 79 20.81 4.56 -5.83
CA ALA A 79 19.73 4.16 -4.95
C ALA A 79 19.64 2.63 -4.86
N ASN A 80 19.65 1.90 -5.98
CA ASN A 80 19.57 0.44 -5.99
C ASN A 80 20.80 -0.27 -5.38
N GLN A 81 21.94 0.40 -5.23
CA GLN A 81 23.12 -0.18 -4.57
C GLN A 81 23.07 -0.06 -3.04
N ILE A 82 22.18 0.77 -2.49
CA ILE A 82 22.04 0.93 -1.04
C ILE A 82 21.22 -0.23 -0.49
N THR A 83 21.82 -0.99 0.43
CA THR A 83 21.21 -2.19 1.03
C THR A 83 20.33 -1.88 2.24
N ASP A 84 20.70 -0.87 3.04
CA ASP A 84 19.90 -0.48 4.19
C ASP A 84 18.62 0.24 3.74
N PRO A 85 17.42 -0.23 4.12
CA PRO A 85 16.17 0.33 3.62
C PRO A 85 15.93 1.78 4.09
N PHE A 86 16.43 2.17 5.27
CA PHE A 86 16.29 3.53 5.77
C PHE A 86 17.22 4.49 5.05
N GLU A 87 18.47 4.09 4.82
CA GLU A 87 19.43 4.85 4.00
C GLU A 87 18.91 5.02 2.58
N GLN A 88 18.39 3.94 1.97
CA GLN A 88 17.84 3.98 0.61
C GLN A 88 16.61 4.90 0.53
N SER A 89 15.74 4.84 1.54
CA SER A 89 14.57 5.71 1.70
C SER A 89 14.99 7.18 1.82
N PHE A 90 15.93 7.49 2.72
CA PHE A 90 16.42 8.83 2.96
C PHE A 90 17.18 9.40 1.75
N PHE A 91 17.95 8.56 1.04
CA PHE A 91 18.64 8.92 -0.19
C PHE A 91 17.65 9.46 -1.25
N MET A 92 16.54 8.75 -1.47
CA MET A 92 15.49 9.20 -2.39
C MET A 92 14.78 10.47 -1.91
N MET A 93 14.65 10.64 -0.60
CA MET A 93 14.08 11.84 0.00
C MET A 93 14.96 13.08 -0.19
N VAL A 94 16.27 12.92 -0.22
CA VAL A 94 17.24 14.00 -0.45
C VAL A 94 17.39 14.31 -1.94
N HIS A 95 17.74 13.30 -2.75
CA HIS A 95 18.34 13.54 -4.06
C HIS A 95 17.32 13.77 -5.17
N LEU A 96 16.15 13.11 -5.12
CA LEU A 96 15.12 13.31 -6.14
C LEU A 96 14.59 14.76 -6.17
N PRO A 97 14.19 15.37 -5.04
CA PRO A 97 13.75 16.75 -5.03
C PRO A 97 14.92 17.73 -5.18
N TYR A 98 16.16 17.35 -4.93
CA TYR A 98 17.32 18.17 -5.32
C TYR A 98 17.45 18.24 -6.84
N LEU A 99 17.40 17.09 -7.54
CA LEU A 99 17.52 17.01 -9.00
C LEU A 99 16.37 17.72 -9.74
N GLN A 100 15.15 17.67 -9.20
CA GLN A 100 13.93 18.21 -9.83
C GLN A 100 13.72 17.70 -11.27
N PRO A 101 13.60 16.37 -11.51
CA PRO A 101 13.45 15.85 -12.87
C PRO A 101 12.10 16.18 -13.53
N PHE A 102 11.06 16.45 -12.75
CA PHE A 102 9.71 16.74 -13.26
C PHE A 102 9.39 18.24 -13.21
N ALA A 103 8.37 18.67 -13.98
CA ALA A 103 7.94 20.07 -14.04
C ALA A 103 7.40 20.59 -12.69
N ASP A 104 6.72 19.73 -11.93
CA ASP A 104 6.30 19.98 -10.55
C ASP A 104 6.20 18.61 -9.82
N ILE A 105 5.71 18.57 -8.57
CA ILE A 105 5.36 17.33 -7.84
C ILE A 105 6.59 16.49 -7.43
N ASN A 106 7.81 16.98 -7.66
CA ASN A 106 9.05 16.31 -7.24
C ASN A 106 9.09 15.96 -5.74
N LYS A 107 8.71 16.90 -4.86
CA LYS A 107 8.68 16.67 -3.39
C LYS A 107 7.64 15.62 -2.99
N ARG A 108 6.47 15.61 -3.63
CA ARG A 108 5.41 14.62 -3.38
C ARG A 108 5.83 13.23 -3.85
N THR A 109 6.36 13.16 -5.07
CA THR A 109 6.91 11.92 -5.66
C THR A 109 8.01 11.35 -4.79
N SER A 110 8.92 12.19 -4.29
CA SER A 110 10.00 11.78 -3.40
C SER A 110 9.53 11.17 -2.08
N ARG A 111 8.55 11.77 -1.41
CA ARG A 111 8.00 11.24 -0.15
C ARG A 111 7.34 9.88 -0.32
N LEU A 112 6.68 9.63 -1.46
CA LEU A 112 6.12 8.32 -1.77
C LEU A 112 7.18 7.33 -2.24
N ALA A 113 8.12 7.73 -3.09
CA ALA A 113 9.22 6.90 -3.53
C ALA A 113 10.10 6.42 -2.35
N ALA A 114 10.26 7.25 -1.32
CA ALA A 114 10.96 6.90 -0.09
C ALA A 114 10.32 5.72 0.67
N ASN A 115 9.06 5.38 0.41
CA ASN A 115 8.39 4.23 1.02
C ASN A 115 8.69 2.90 0.33
N LEU A 116 9.08 2.90 -0.96
CA LEU A 116 9.38 1.66 -1.69
C LEU A 116 10.35 0.71 -0.96
N PRO A 117 11.51 1.16 -0.44
CA PRO A 117 12.42 0.28 0.31
C PRO A 117 11.83 -0.23 1.62
N LEU A 118 11.03 0.59 2.30
CA LEU A 118 10.37 0.21 3.55
C LEU A 118 9.33 -0.89 3.29
N PHE A 119 8.53 -0.73 2.23
CA PHE A 119 7.58 -1.74 1.77
C PHE A 119 8.29 -3.06 1.46
N ARG A 120 9.35 -3.04 0.64
CA ARG A 120 10.10 -4.27 0.30
C ARG A 120 10.68 -4.98 1.52
N ALA A 121 11.07 -4.23 2.54
CA ALA A 121 11.56 -4.77 3.81
C ALA A 121 10.42 -5.13 4.80
N ASN A 122 9.16 -5.03 4.39
CA ASN A 122 7.98 -5.22 5.24
C ASN A 122 7.99 -4.36 6.53
N LEU A 123 8.49 -3.13 6.40
CA LEU A 123 8.55 -2.14 7.47
C LEU A 123 7.36 -1.19 7.42
N CYS A 124 7.07 -0.56 8.56
CA CYS A 124 6.04 0.48 8.64
C CYS A 124 6.30 1.57 7.59
N PRO A 125 5.27 2.03 6.85
CA PRO A 125 5.41 3.17 5.95
C PRO A 125 5.75 4.45 6.70
N LEU A 126 6.55 5.29 6.04
CA LEU A 126 6.77 6.69 6.40
C LEU A 126 5.58 7.55 5.94
N THR A 127 5.00 8.28 6.89
CA THR A 127 3.93 9.25 6.67
C THR A 127 4.38 10.66 7.06
N PHE A 128 3.67 11.68 6.56
CA PHE A 128 3.94 13.08 6.84
C PHE A 128 2.73 13.80 7.47
N LEU A 129 1.77 13.06 8.03
CA LEU A 129 0.50 13.60 8.53
C LEU A 129 0.71 14.71 9.57
N ASP A 130 1.60 14.48 10.54
CA ASP A 130 1.87 15.43 11.62
C ASP A 130 3.15 16.24 11.46
N VAL A 131 3.82 16.13 10.31
CA VAL A 131 5.07 16.85 10.07
C VAL A 131 4.78 18.34 9.87
N PRO A 132 5.32 19.25 10.71
CA PRO A 132 5.09 20.67 10.54
C PRO A 132 5.64 21.16 9.19
N GLU A 133 4.81 21.83 8.40
CA GLU A 133 5.19 22.31 7.06
C GLU A 133 6.45 23.19 7.10
N GLN A 134 6.56 24.07 8.10
CA GLN A 134 7.73 24.93 8.26
C GLN A 134 9.01 24.14 8.54
N ALA A 135 8.94 23.06 9.31
CA ALA A 135 10.08 22.21 9.60
C ALA A 135 10.54 21.50 8.32
N TYR A 136 9.61 20.92 7.56
CA TYR A 136 9.89 20.29 6.27
C TYR A 136 10.50 21.27 5.26
N SER A 137 9.94 22.47 5.18
CA SER A 137 10.41 23.53 4.28
C SER A 137 11.84 23.95 4.63
N ARG A 138 12.15 24.20 5.90
CA ARG A 138 13.51 24.57 6.36
C ARG A 138 14.51 23.44 6.14
N ALA A 139 14.12 22.20 6.43
CA ALA A 139 14.96 21.03 6.20
C ALA A 139 15.31 20.86 4.71
N THR A 140 14.31 21.05 3.83
CA THR A 140 14.51 21.01 2.38
C THR A 140 15.42 22.15 1.90
N LEU A 141 15.25 23.36 2.42
CA LEU A 141 16.13 24.50 2.10
C LEU A 141 17.57 24.28 2.55
N GLY A 142 17.79 23.61 3.68
CA GLY A 142 19.13 23.21 4.13
C GLY A 142 19.85 22.33 3.09
N VAL A 143 19.11 21.42 2.44
CA VAL A 143 19.65 20.61 1.33
C VAL A 143 19.91 21.49 0.11
N TYR A 144 18.94 22.31 -0.28
CA TYR A 144 19.01 23.09 -1.52
C TYR A 144 20.09 24.17 -1.51
N GLU A 145 20.22 24.91 -0.40
CA GLU A 145 21.07 26.10 -0.33
C GLU A 145 22.40 25.84 0.34
N MET A 146 22.46 24.85 1.25
CA MET A 146 23.66 24.58 2.04
C MET A 146 24.27 23.21 1.74
N THR A 147 23.63 22.37 0.91
CA THR A 147 24.05 20.97 0.67
C THR A 147 24.19 20.16 1.96
N ARG A 148 23.38 20.51 2.97
CA ARG A 148 23.39 19.92 4.30
C ARG A 148 22.11 19.13 4.54
N VAL A 149 22.26 17.88 4.99
CA VAL A 149 21.17 16.91 5.11
C VAL A 149 20.69 16.72 6.54
N GLU A 150 21.39 17.27 7.53
CA GLU A 150 21.19 16.97 8.96
C GLU A 150 19.79 17.33 9.42
N LEU A 151 19.27 18.50 9.03
CA LEU A 151 17.90 18.90 9.37
C LEU A 151 16.85 17.99 8.72
N LEU A 152 17.09 17.53 7.49
CA LEU A 152 16.19 16.61 6.80
C LEU A 152 16.25 15.21 7.41
N ARG A 153 17.43 14.76 7.83
CA ARG A 153 17.64 13.50 8.56
C ARG A 153 16.89 13.51 9.88
N ASP A 154 17.04 14.57 10.68
CA ASP A 154 16.39 14.66 11.99
C ASP A 154 14.86 14.70 11.83
N LEU A 155 14.36 15.40 10.80
CA LEU A 155 12.94 15.40 10.44
C LEU A 155 12.47 14.01 9.95
N TYR A 156 13.27 13.31 9.15
CA TYR A 156 12.97 11.97 8.66
C TYR A 156 12.81 10.99 9.82
N LEU A 157 13.76 10.97 10.77
CA LEU A 157 13.72 10.10 11.95
C LEU A 157 12.48 10.39 12.79
N TRP A 158 12.23 11.66 13.08
CA TRP A 158 11.05 12.09 13.84
C TRP A 158 9.73 11.71 13.16
N ALA A 159 9.65 11.87 11.84
CA ALA A 159 8.46 11.50 11.07
C ALA A 159 8.25 9.98 11.05
N TYR A 160 9.34 9.21 11.00
CA TYR A 160 9.28 7.75 11.03
C TYR A 160 8.82 7.23 12.40
N GLU A 161 9.38 7.75 13.49
CA GLU A 161 8.97 7.41 14.86
C GLU A 161 7.46 7.62 15.05
N ARG A 162 6.91 8.75 14.60
CA ARG A 162 5.47 8.99 14.65
C ARG A 162 4.67 8.05 13.77
N SER A 163 5.15 7.80 12.55
CA SER A 163 4.48 6.87 11.63
C SER A 163 4.33 5.48 12.25
N THR A 164 5.35 5.01 12.98
CA THR A 164 5.27 3.72 13.69
C THR A 164 4.27 3.74 14.85
N GLN A 165 4.17 4.84 15.60
CA GLN A 165 3.20 4.98 16.70
C GLN A 165 1.76 4.96 16.19
N GLU A 166 1.48 5.70 15.12
CA GLU A 166 0.15 5.70 14.47
C GLU A 166 -0.20 4.32 13.91
N TYR A 167 0.76 3.66 13.26
CA TYR A 167 0.54 2.32 12.73
C TYR A 167 0.26 1.30 13.85
N LEU A 168 0.95 1.40 14.99
CA LEU A 168 0.68 0.55 16.16
C LEU A 168 -0.72 0.78 16.72
N ALA A 169 -1.17 2.02 16.81
CA ALA A 169 -2.52 2.35 17.25
C ALA A 169 -3.58 1.75 16.31
N ILE A 170 -3.40 1.91 14.99
CA ILE A 170 -4.30 1.33 13.98
C ILE A 170 -4.29 -0.20 14.04
N LYS A 171 -3.13 -0.83 14.21
CA LYS A 171 -3.02 -2.30 14.30
C LYS A 171 -3.73 -2.84 15.55
N GLN A 172 -3.68 -2.13 16.68
CA GLN A 172 -4.38 -2.54 17.90
C GLN A 172 -5.91 -2.54 17.73
N ASP A 173 -6.44 -1.65 16.89
CA ASP A 173 -7.88 -1.54 16.62
C ASP A 173 -8.38 -2.50 15.52
N LEU A 174 -7.46 -3.06 14.72
CA LEU A 174 -7.79 -4.05 13.69
C LEU A 174 -7.80 -5.45 14.31
N ALA A 175 -8.97 -6.10 14.34
CA ALA A 175 -9.04 -7.52 14.65
C ALA A 175 -8.19 -8.31 13.65
N GLU A 176 -7.16 -9.03 14.13
CA GLU A 176 -6.35 -9.87 13.24
C GLU A 176 -7.26 -10.91 12.57
N PRO A 177 -7.28 -10.98 11.23
CA PRO A 177 -8.07 -11.98 10.55
C PRO A 177 -7.53 -13.37 10.90
N ASP A 178 -8.42 -14.24 11.37
CA ASP A 178 -8.10 -15.64 11.67
C ASP A 178 -7.42 -16.31 10.45
N PRO A 179 -6.16 -16.78 10.59
CA PRO A 179 -5.40 -17.36 9.49
C PRO A 179 -6.11 -18.54 8.81
N LEU A 180 -6.85 -19.36 9.58
CA LEU A 180 -7.63 -20.47 9.03
C LEU A 180 -8.78 -19.97 8.15
N ARG A 181 -9.42 -18.85 8.53
CA ARG A 181 -10.47 -18.22 7.70
C ARG A 181 -9.94 -17.71 6.37
N LEU A 182 -8.70 -17.23 6.34
CA LEU A 182 -8.05 -16.77 5.11
C LEU A 182 -7.69 -17.94 4.21
N THR A 183 -7.02 -18.96 4.75
CA THR A 183 -6.57 -20.15 4.00
C THR A 183 -7.76 -20.91 3.39
N TRP A 184 -8.83 -21.11 4.16
CA TRP A 184 -9.98 -21.92 3.73
C TRP A 184 -11.17 -21.08 3.24
N ARG A 185 -10.98 -19.79 2.96
CA ARG A 185 -12.07 -18.84 2.66
C ARG A 185 -13.05 -19.36 1.59
N ASP A 186 -12.52 -19.81 0.46
CA ASP A 186 -13.32 -20.20 -0.69
C ASP A 186 -14.01 -21.55 -0.44
N PHE A 187 -13.35 -22.45 0.31
CA PHE A 187 -13.91 -23.72 0.76
C PHE A 187 -15.07 -23.53 1.75
N ILE A 188 -14.86 -22.72 2.81
CA ILE A 188 -15.91 -22.35 3.78
C ILE A 188 -17.11 -21.78 3.05
N LYS A 189 -16.86 -20.89 2.07
CA LYS A 189 -17.92 -20.27 1.27
C LYS A 189 -18.72 -21.29 0.48
N SER A 190 -18.07 -22.25 -0.19
CA SER A 190 -18.77 -23.31 -0.93
C SER A 190 -19.53 -24.26 -0.02
N THR A 191 -18.95 -24.68 1.11
CA THR A 191 -19.60 -25.61 2.04
C THR A 191 -20.85 -25.00 2.68
N ILE A 192 -20.79 -23.73 3.12
CA ILE A 192 -21.98 -23.04 3.66
C ILE A 192 -23.07 -22.92 2.61
N ARG A 193 -22.70 -22.59 1.37
CA ARG A 193 -23.67 -22.52 0.27
C ARG A 193 -24.36 -23.87 0.07
N GLU A 194 -23.58 -24.94 0.01
CA GLU A 194 -24.08 -26.30 -0.20
C GLU A 194 -25.04 -26.75 0.91
N VAL A 195 -24.65 -26.52 2.17
CA VAL A 195 -25.49 -26.81 3.35
C VAL A 195 -26.82 -26.07 3.29
N VAL A 196 -26.82 -24.79 2.89
CA VAL A 196 -28.06 -23.99 2.84
C VAL A 196 -28.94 -24.36 1.64
N THR A 197 -28.35 -24.72 0.49
CA THR A 197 -29.11 -25.10 -0.71
C THR A 197 -29.68 -26.51 -0.66
N HIS A 198 -29.20 -27.36 0.25
CA HIS A 198 -29.68 -28.74 0.47
C HIS A 198 -30.28 -28.91 1.87
N PRO A 199 -31.42 -28.25 2.17
CA PRO A 199 -31.99 -28.21 3.51
C PRO A 199 -32.58 -29.55 3.98
N GLU A 200 -32.63 -30.59 3.15
CA GLU A 200 -32.97 -31.97 3.50
C GLU A 200 -31.83 -32.73 4.18
N LEU A 201 -30.59 -32.28 4.04
CA LEU A 201 -29.42 -32.93 4.64
C LEU A 201 -29.17 -32.41 6.05
N ASP A 202 -28.58 -33.26 6.90
CA ASP A 202 -28.08 -32.84 8.20
C ASP A 202 -26.86 -31.92 8.02
N PRO A 203 -26.90 -30.66 8.49
CA PRO A 203 -25.83 -29.70 8.27
C PRO A 203 -24.48 -30.16 8.82
N LEU A 204 -24.46 -30.79 10.00
CA LEU A 204 -23.21 -31.23 10.64
C LEU A 204 -22.57 -32.39 9.87
N THR A 205 -23.37 -33.35 9.41
CA THR A 205 -22.91 -34.46 8.58
C THR A 205 -22.34 -33.98 7.25
N CYS A 206 -23.01 -33.02 6.60
CA CYS A 206 -22.54 -32.41 5.35
C CYS A 206 -21.19 -31.71 5.54
N ILE A 207 -21.03 -30.93 6.62
CA ILE A 207 -19.76 -30.26 6.95
C ILE A 207 -18.66 -31.29 7.23
N GLN A 208 -18.94 -32.33 8.02
CA GLN A 208 -17.96 -33.38 8.35
C GLN A 208 -17.44 -34.09 7.10
N HIS A 209 -18.34 -34.47 6.18
CA HIS A 209 -17.97 -35.11 4.93
C HIS A 209 -17.12 -34.18 4.05
N ALA A 210 -17.55 -32.93 3.86
CA ALA A 210 -16.80 -31.97 3.04
C ALA A 210 -15.38 -31.73 3.58
N VAL A 211 -15.25 -31.61 4.91
CA VAL A 211 -13.97 -31.40 5.60
C VAL A 211 -13.07 -32.63 5.47
N ALA A 212 -13.59 -33.83 5.68
CA ALA A 212 -12.81 -35.08 5.55
C ALA A 212 -12.28 -35.31 4.12
N GLU A 213 -12.99 -34.83 3.10
CA GLU A 213 -12.56 -34.98 1.70
C GLU A 213 -11.47 -33.97 1.28
N HIS A 214 -11.43 -32.78 1.88
CA HIS A 214 -10.64 -31.65 1.36
C HIS A 214 -9.57 -31.12 2.32
N VAL A 215 -9.63 -31.46 3.61
CA VAL A 215 -8.76 -30.91 4.66
C VAL A 215 -7.89 -32.00 5.27
N SER A 216 -6.63 -31.66 5.56
CA SER A 216 -5.68 -32.58 6.22
C SER A 216 -6.17 -32.99 7.61
N ASP A 217 -5.93 -34.24 8.02
CA ASP A 217 -6.41 -34.79 9.32
C ASP A 217 -6.03 -33.90 10.52
N THR A 218 -4.91 -33.19 10.43
CA THR A 218 -4.42 -32.28 11.48
C THR A 218 -5.24 -30.98 11.60
N GLU A 219 -5.87 -30.52 10.52
CA GLU A 219 -6.61 -29.24 10.47
C GLU A 219 -8.14 -29.42 10.48
N GLN A 220 -8.63 -30.65 10.25
CA GLN A 220 -10.07 -30.96 10.18
C GLN A 220 -10.87 -30.43 11.40
N PRO A 221 -10.43 -30.59 12.66
CA PRO A 221 -11.21 -30.14 13.82
C PRO A 221 -11.43 -28.62 13.83
N GLU A 222 -10.40 -27.87 13.44
CA GLU A 222 -10.40 -26.41 13.45
C GLU A 222 -11.25 -25.86 12.29
N VAL A 223 -11.08 -26.40 11.08
CA VAL A 223 -11.87 -25.99 9.90
C VAL A 223 -13.35 -26.36 10.08
N GLN A 224 -13.65 -27.52 10.66
CA GLN A 224 -15.04 -27.90 10.96
C GLN A 224 -15.69 -26.94 11.96
N ALA A 225 -15.01 -26.62 13.06
CA ALA A 225 -15.52 -25.67 14.06
C ALA A 225 -15.79 -24.29 13.44
N LEU A 226 -14.92 -23.85 12.53
CA LEU A 226 -15.02 -22.59 11.82
C LEU A 226 -16.25 -22.52 10.90
N ILE A 227 -16.50 -23.57 10.12
CA ILE A 227 -17.66 -23.64 9.22
C ILE A 227 -18.97 -23.66 10.03
N VAL A 228 -19.00 -24.39 11.15
CA VAL A 228 -20.15 -24.43 12.06
C VAL A 228 -20.40 -23.06 12.68
N GLU A 229 -19.36 -22.35 13.09
CA GLU A 229 -19.48 -20.99 13.63
C GLU A 229 -20.03 -20.01 12.58
N GLU A 230 -19.52 -20.05 11.34
CA GLU A 230 -20.00 -19.18 10.26
C GLU A 230 -21.45 -19.50 9.87
N LEU A 231 -21.83 -20.78 9.85
CA LEU A 231 -23.22 -21.19 9.62
C LEU A 231 -24.15 -20.68 10.73
N ARG A 232 -23.70 -20.69 12.00
CA ARG A 232 -24.47 -20.14 13.13
C ARG A 232 -24.63 -18.62 13.04
N ARG A 233 -23.63 -17.92 12.50
CA ARG A 233 -23.64 -16.48 12.29
C ARG A 233 -24.40 -16.06 11.02
N LEU A 234 -25.00 -17.00 10.28
CA LEU A 234 -25.70 -16.69 9.04
C LEU A 234 -26.97 -15.88 9.33
N HIS A 235 -27.07 -14.69 8.72
CA HIS A 235 -28.23 -13.82 8.77
C HIS A 235 -28.43 -13.10 7.43
N GLU A 236 -29.55 -12.39 7.26
CA GLU A 236 -29.93 -11.74 6.00
C GLU A 236 -28.86 -10.80 5.42
N GLY A 237 -28.07 -10.15 6.28
CA GLY A 237 -27.03 -9.19 5.90
C GLY A 237 -25.74 -9.82 5.36
N VAL A 238 -25.55 -11.13 5.50
CA VAL A 238 -24.33 -11.83 5.06
C VAL A 238 -24.54 -12.80 3.89
N LEU A 239 -25.78 -12.99 3.42
CA LEU A 239 -26.11 -13.98 2.39
C LEU A 239 -25.33 -13.79 1.07
N ALA A 240 -25.15 -12.55 0.64
CA ALA A 240 -24.43 -12.23 -0.60
C ALA A 240 -22.96 -12.72 -0.58
N ARG A 241 -22.32 -12.77 0.60
CA ARG A 241 -20.96 -13.31 0.78
C ARG A 241 -20.87 -14.77 0.31
N TYR A 242 -21.92 -15.54 0.58
CA TYR A 242 -22.06 -16.95 0.24
C TYR A 242 -22.76 -17.19 -1.11
N GLY A 243 -23.19 -16.10 -1.77
CA GLY A 243 -23.96 -16.15 -3.01
C GLY A 243 -25.34 -16.78 -2.84
N LEU A 244 -25.91 -16.65 -1.64
CA LEU A 244 -27.23 -17.18 -1.27
C LEU A 244 -28.33 -16.13 -1.47
N ARG A 245 -29.55 -16.60 -1.76
CA ARG A 245 -30.77 -15.80 -1.87
C ARG A 245 -31.56 -15.83 -0.55
N PRO A 246 -32.31 -14.77 -0.20
CA PRO A 246 -33.16 -14.77 0.99
C PRO A 246 -34.16 -15.94 1.05
N SER A 247 -34.68 -16.38 -0.11
CA SER A 247 -35.58 -17.53 -0.20
C SER A 247 -34.92 -18.86 0.20
N GLU A 248 -33.65 -19.07 -0.18
CA GLU A 248 -32.88 -20.28 0.16
C GLU A 248 -32.61 -20.34 1.66
N PHE A 249 -32.19 -19.22 2.24
CA PHE A 249 -31.98 -19.11 3.68
C PHE A 249 -33.26 -19.32 4.49
N THR A 250 -34.39 -18.78 4.02
CA THR A 250 -35.70 -18.93 4.69
C THR A 250 -36.16 -20.39 4.68
N LEU A 251 -35.97 -21.09 3.55
CA LEU A 251 -36.28 -22.52 3.43
C LEU A 251 -35.39 -23.38 4.33
N TRP A 252 -34.11 -23.07 4.40
CA TRP A 252 -33.18 -23.78 5.29
C TRP A 252 -33.53 -23.56 6.77
N LYS A 253 -33.81 -22.30 7.15
CA LYS A 253 -34.18 -21.94 8.52
C LYS A 253 -35.52 -22.55 8.95
N SER A 254 -36.48 -22.77 8.05
CA SER A 254 -37.73 -23.42 8.43
C SER A 254 -37.59 -24.92 8.74
N ARG A 255 -36.51 -25.57 8.27
CA ARG A 255 -36.21 -26.97 8.53
C ARG A 255 -35.24 -27.17 9.70
N HIS A 256 -34.28 -26.26 9.87
CA HIS A 256 -33.18 -26.37 10.85
C HIS A 256 -33.23 -25.32 11.96
N GLY A 257 -34.15 -24.37 11.90
CA GLY A 257 -34.29 -23.29 12.87
C GLY A 257 -35.18 -23.68 14.04
N ASN A 258 -34.55 -24.19 15.10
CA ASN A 258 -34.92 -23.87 16.48
C ASN A 258 -33.71 -23.22 17.15
#